data_AF-A0YR84-F1
#
_entry.id   AF-A0YR84-F1
#
_cell.length_a   1.000
_cell.length_b   1.000
_cell.length_c   1.000
_cell.angle_alpha   90.00
_cell.angle_beta   90.00
_cell.angle_gamma   90.00
#
_symmetry.space_group_name_H-M   'P 1'
#
loop_
_entity.id
_entity.type
_entity.pdbx_description
1 polymer ?
#
loop_
_entity_poly.entity_id
_entity_poly.type
_entity_poly.pdbx_seq_one_letter_code
_entity_poly.pdbx_strand_id
1 'polypeptide(L)'
;MTTYKIEMVDGVMQIGFGDPAQNNQIVTDASARLEEMSNTGELKGGELLRINGPCSMPVAFVIAHKVSHLFGAVGVFDPKMGKYVIAITHNPNYKLGDCVD
;
A
#
# COMPACT_ATOMS: atom_id res chain seq x y z
N MET A 1 0.30 -6.44 -19.91
CA MET A 1 1.08 -7.30 -19.01
C MET A 1 1.77 -6.36 -18.04
N THR A 2 1.43 -6.43 -16.75
CA THR A 2 1.99 -5.55 -15.71
C THR A 2 2.77 -6.40 -14.72
N THR A 3 3.93 -5.93 -14.30
CA THR A 3 4.81 -6.69 -13.40
C THR A 3 4.40 -6.55 -11.93
N TYR A 4 3.57 -5.55 -11.63
CA TYR A 4 2.95 -5.34 -10.33
C TYR A 4 1.48 -4.93 -10.48
N LYS A 5 0.66 -5.30 -9.51
CA LYS A 5 -0.78 -5.03 -9.47
C LYS A 5 -1.13 -4.30 -8.17
N ILE A 6 -1.93 -3.24 -8.29
CA ILE A 6 -2.44 -2.46 -7.17
C ILE A 6 -3.90 -2.11 -7.49
N GLU A 7 -4.81 -2.47 -6.59
CA GLU A 7 -6.24 -2.19 -6.71
C GLU A 7 -6.88 -1.93 -5.34
N MET A 8 -7.97 -1.17 -5.32
CA MET A 8 -8.80 -0.98 -4.13
C MET A 8 -9.97 -1.96 -4.16
N VAL A 9 -10.06 -2.83 -3.15
CA VAL A 9 -11.16 -3.78 -2.98
C VAL A 9 -11.73 -3.61 -1.58
N ASP A 10 -13.00 -3.23 -1.47
CA ASP A 10 -13.71 -3.07 -0.20
C ASP A 10 -12.97 -2.21 0.85
N GLY A 11 -12.29 -1.15 0.39
CA GLY A 11 -11.52 -0.24 1.25
C GLY A 11 -10.17 -0.79 1.71
N VAL A 12 -9.67 -1.86 1.08
CA VAL A 12 -8.32 -2.40 1.26
C VAL A 12 -7.55 -2.27 -0.05
N MET A 13 -6.31 -1.77 0.04
CA MET A 13 -5.38 -1.78 -1.08
C MET A 13 -4.77 -3.16 -1.23
N GLN A 14 -5.21 -3.90 -2.24
CA GLN A 14 -4.64 -5.20 -2.60
C GLN A 14 -3.42 -4.97 -3.50
N ILE A 15 -2.31 -5.61 -3.14
CA ILE A 15 -1.04 -5.52 -3.88
C ILE A 15 -0.52 -6.91 -4.23
N GLY A 16 0.24 -7.02 -5.32
CA GLY A 16 0.88 -8.29 -5.64
C GLY A 16 1.69 -8.28 -6.92
N PHE A 17 2.52 -9.31 -7.07
CA PHE A 17 3.32 -9.53 -8.27
C PHE A 17 2.44 -9.99 -9.44
N GLY A 18 2.77 -9.49 -10.63
CA GLY A 18 2.20 -9.92 -11.89
C GLY A 18 3.21 -10.75 -12.68
N ASP A 19 3.51 -10.31 -13.90
CA ASP A 19 4.47 -10.99 -14.76
C ASP A 19 5.90 -10.95 -14.18
N PRO A 20 6.71 -12.03 -14.32
CA PRO A 20 8.07 -12.07 -13.76
C PRO A 20 8.96 -10.94 -14.26
N ALA A 21 9.58 -10.21 -13.34
CA ALA A 21 10.46 -9.09 -13.66
C ALA A 21 11.48 -8.79 -12.55
N GLN A 22 12.43 -7.92 -12.86
CA GLN A 22 13.40 -7.40 -11.91
C GLN A 22 12.84 -6.17 -11.17
N ASN A 23 13.33 -5.92 -9.94
CA ASN A 23 12.79 -4.86 -9.08
C ASN A 23 12.84 -3.46 -9.69
N ASN A 24 13.79 -3.17 -10.59
CA ASN A 24 13.82 -1.90 -11.31
C ASN A 24 12.54 -1.69 -12.15
N GLN A 25 12.04 -2.73 -12.82
CA GLN A 25 10.79 -2.66 -13.57
C GLN A 25 9.56 -2.65 -12.65
N ILE A 26 9.54 -3.52 -11.64
CA ILE A 26 8.41 -3.65 -10.70
C ILE A 26 8.16 -2.32 -9.97
N VAL A 27 9.22 -1.63 -9.56
CA VAL A 27 9.14 -0.30 -8.93
C VAL A 27 8.53 0.74 -9.88
N THR A 28 8.96 0.77 -11.14
CA THR A 28 8.42 1.68 -12.14
C THR A 28 6.93 1.41 -12.40
N ASP A 29 6.54 0.15 -12.55
CA ASP A 29 5.14 -0.23 -12.76
C ASP A 29 4.27 0.11 -11.55
N ALA A 30 4.74 -0.18 -10.32
CA ALA A 30 4.04 0.18 -9.10
C ALA A 30 3.85 1.70 -8.97
N SER A 31 4.89 2.49 -9.28
CA SER A 31 4.81 3.95 -9.27
C SER A 31 3.81 4.48 -10.30
N ALA A 32 3.85 3.95 -11.54
CA ALA A 32 2.95 4.36 -12.60
C ALA A 32 1.48 4.05 -12.26
N ARG A 33 1.20 2.88 -11.67
CA ARG A 33 -0.15 2.52 -11.23
C ARG A 33 -0.65 3.43 -10.10
N LEU A 34 0.17 3.73 -9.11
CA LEU A 34 -0.20 4.66 -8.02
C LEU A 34 -0.47 6.08 -8.54
N GLU A 35 0.27 6.52 -9.56
CA GLU A 35 0.04 7.80 -10.21
C GLU A 35 -1.27 7.81 -11.01
N GLU A 36 -1.57 6.75 -11.75
CA GLU A 36 -2.87 6.57 -12.40
C GLU A 36 -4.01 6.64 -11.37
N MET A 37 -3.93 5.88 -10.28
CA MET A 37 -4.95 5.88 -9.22
C MET A 37 -5.14 7.25 -8.56
N SER A 38 -4.07 8.05 -8.49
CA SER A 38 -4.13 9.43 -8.00
C SER A 38 -4.88 10.32 -8.99
N ASN A 39 -4.58 10.20 -10.27
CA ASN A 39 -5.19 10.99 -11.34
C ASN A 39 -6.67 10.63 -11.59
N THR A 40 -7.05 9.37 -11.39
CA THR A 40 -8.45 8.90 -11.51
C THR A 40 -9.27 9.15 -10.25
N GLY A 41 -8.63 9.57 -9.14
CA GLY A 41 -9.29 9.78 -7.86
C GLY A 41 -9.68 8.48 -7.14
N GLU A 42 -9.08 7.35 -7.49
CA GLU A 42 -9.17 6.09 -6.73
C GLU A 42 -8.49 6.24 -5.35
N LEU A 43 -7.39 7.00 -5.27
CA LEU A 43 -6.67 7.31 -4.02
C LEU A 43 -7.17 8.61 -3.37
N LYS A 44 -8.30 8.53 -2.69
CA LYS A 44 -8.94 9.71 -2.05
C LYS A 44 -8.32 10.16 -0.73
N GLY A 45 -7.36 9.41 -0.20
CA GLY A 45 -6.87 9.59 1.17
C GLY A 45 -7.90 9.18 2.23
N GLY A 46 -7.59 9.41 3.50
CA GLY A 46 -8.46 9.06 4.61
C GLY A 46 -7.74 8.89 5.95
N GLU A 47 -8.47 8.50 6.98
CA GLU A 47 -7.90 8.34 8.32
C GLU A 47 -6.92 7.16 8.42
N LEU A 48 -7.25 6.05 7.74
CA LEU A 48 -6.50 4.80 7.76
C LEU A 48 -6.55 4.13 6.39
N LEU A 49 -5.39 3.78 5.84
CA LEU A 49 -5.27 2.85 4.73
C LEU A 49 -4.88 1.47 5.24
N ARG A 50 -5.54 0.42 4.72
CA ARG A 50 -5.15 -0.97 4.93
C ARG A 50 -4.56 -1.53 3.65
N ILE A 51 -3.39 -2.16 3.74
CA ILE A 51 -2.67 -2.75 2.61
C ILE A 51 -2.54 -4.25 2.84
N ASN A 52 -2.87 -5.05 1.84
CA ASN A 52 -2.76 -6.50 1.89
C ASN A 52 -2.11 -7.05 0.61
N GLY A 53 -1.17 -7.98 0.79
CA GLY A 53 -0.53 -8.73 -0.28
C GLY A 53 0.99 -8.63 -0.30
N PRO A 54 1.66 -9.44 -1.15
CA PRO A 54 3.11 -9.51 -1.18
C PRO A 54 3.74 -8.30 -1.90
N CYS A 55 4.84 -7.79 -1.36
CA CYS A 55 5.68 -6.79 -2.01
C CYS A 55 7.17 -7.09 -1.78
N SER A 56 8.02 -6.53 -2.64
CA SER A 56 9.45 -6.46 -2.37
C SER A 56 9.76 -5.19 -1.58
N MET A 57 10.92 -5.16 -0.91
CA MET A 57 11.30 -4.00 -0.09
C MET A 57 11.30 -2.67 -0.86
N PRO A 58 11.85 -2.56 -2.10
CA PRO A 58 11.80 -1.32 -2.87
C PRO A 58 10.36 -0.87 -3.18
N VAL A 59 9.48 -1.82 -3.51
CA VAL A 59 8.07 -1.53 -3.81
C VAL A 59 7.34 -1.03 -2.56
N ALA A 60 7.63 -1.58 -1.38
CA ALA A 60 7.08 -1.10 -0.12
C ALA A 60 7.39 0.39 0.11
N PHE A 61 8.63 0.83 -0.17
CA PHE A 61 9.01 2.25 -0.06
C PHE A 61 8.29 3.14 -1.08
N VAL A 62 8.08 2.66 -2.31
CA VAL A 62 7.33 3.40 -3.35
C VAL A 62 5.88 3.60 -2.93
N ILE A 63 5.23 2.53 -2.48
CA ILE A 63 3.85 2.57 -1.97
C ILE A 63 3.79 3.53 -0.77
N ALA A 64 4.64 3.32 0.23
CA ALA A 64 4.70 4.14 1.44
C ALA A 64 4.86 5.63 1.12
N HIS A 65 5.81 6.00 0.26
CA HIS A 65 6.02 7.39 -0.14
C HIS A 65 4.76 8.01 -0.75
N LYS A 66 4.07 7.30 -1.64
CA LYS A 66 2.85 7.82 -2.30
C LYS A 66 1.67 7.94 -1.34
N VAL A 67 1.45 6.96 -0.46
CA VAL A 67 0.24 6.92 0.39
C VAL A 67 0.38 7.71 1.70
N SER A 68 1.59 7.89 2.22
CA SER A 68 1.81 8.56 3.54
C SER A 68 1.40 10.02 3.55
N HIS A 69 1.36 10.67 2.38
CA HIS A 69 0.88 12.05 2.27
C HIS A 69 -0.66 12.14 2.15
N LEU A 70 -1.34 11.03 1.89
CA LEU A 70 -2.78 10.98 1.65
C LEU A 70 -3.56 10.41 2.84
N PHE A 71 -2.94 9.53 3.62
CA PHE A 71 -3.59 8.85 4.73
C PHE A 71 -2.98 9.21 6.07
N GLY A 72 -3.84 9.39 7.08
CA GLY A 72 -3.42 9.68 8.45
C GLY A 72 -2.62 8.54 9.09
N ALA A 73 -2.95 7.30 8.75
CA ALA A 73 -2.23 6.10 9.15
C ALA A 73 -2.25 5.02 8.05
N VAL A 74 -1.28 4.10 8.09
CA VAL A 74 -1.18 2.97 7.16
C VAL A 74 -0.95 1.69 7.95
N GLY A 75 -1.88 0.76 7.83
CA GLY A 75 -1.80 -0.60 8.35
C GLY A 75 -1.42 -1.59 7.26
N VAL A 76 -0.48 -2.50 7.55
CA VAL A 76 -0.04 -3.55 6.62
C VAL A 76 -0.42 -4.92 7.20
N PHE A 77 -1.08 -5.76 6.41
CA PHE A 77 -1.53 -7.07 6.86
C PHE A 77 -0.34 -7.99 7.18
N ASP A 78 -0.30 -8.52 8.41
CA ASP A 78 0.60 -9.59 8.80
C ASP A 78 -0.16 -10.93 8.82
N PRO A 79 0.18 -11.89 7.94
CA PRO A 79 -0.56 -13.15 7.83
C PRO A 79 -0.35 -14.10 9.03
N LYS A 80 0.69 -13.90 9.84
CA LYS A 80 0.90 -14.71 11.06
C LYS A 80 0.00 -14.23 12.18
N MET A 81 -0.23 -12.91 12.26
CA MET A 81 -1.09 -12.30 13.27
C MET A 81 -2.56 -12.27 12.83
N GLY A 82 -2.84 -12.29 11.53
CA GLY A 82 -4.18 -12.12 10.98
C GLY A 82 -4.74 -10.72 11.24
N LYS A 83 -3.87 -9.71 11.28
CA LYS A 83 -4.18 -8.31 11.63
C LYS A 83 -3.40 -7.36 10.75
N TYR A 84 -3.87 -6.13 10.63
CA TYR A 84 -3.10 -5.03 10.04
C TYR A 84 -2.27 -4.35 11.13
N VAL A 85 -0.95 -4.33 10.94
CA VAL A 85 -0.02 -3.64 11.85
C VAL A 85 0.19 -2.22 11.35
N ILE A 86 -0.07 -1.22 12.20
CA ILE A 86 0.18 0.19 11.87
C ILE A 86 1.68 0.42 11.71
N ALA A 87 2.10 0.71 10.48
CA ALA A 87 3.50 0.90 10.10
C ALA A 87 3.85 2.38 9.85
N ILE A 88 2.85 3.22 9.59
CA ILE A 88 3.01 4.66 9.37
C ILE A 88 1.84 5.36 10.06
N THR A 89 2.10 6.45 10.79
CA THR A 89 1.04 7.27 11.37
C THR A 89 1.49 8.71 11.59
N HIS A 90 0.63 9.63 11.19
CA HIS A 90 0.58 11.04 11.63
C HIS A 90 -0.72 11.32 12.39
N ASN A 91 -1.56 10.30 12.56
CA ASN A 91 -2.85 10.38 13.22
C ASN A 91 -2.69 10.01 14.70
N PRO A 92 -3.01 10.92 15.65
CA PRO A 92 -2.82 10.67 17.08
C PRO A 92 -3.68 9.52 17.63
N ASN A 93 -4.70 9.07 16.88
CA ASN A 93 -5.54 7.94 17.26
C ASN A 93 -4.86 6.58 17.05
N TYR A 94 -3.74 6.53 16.32
CA TYR A 94 -2.99 5.29 16.04
C TYR A 94 -1.52 5.44 16.43
N LYS A 95 -0.95 4.38 17.02
CA LYS A 95 0.48 4.26 17.34
C LYS A 95 1.14 3.23 16.44
N LEU A 96 2.43 3.40 16.20
CA LEU A 96 3.24 2.40 15.50
C LEU A 96 3.17 1.07 16.25
N GLY A 97 2.88 -0.01 15.53
CA GLY A 97 2.73 -1.35 16.09
C GLY A 97 1.32 -1.69 16.58
N ASP A 98 0.37 -0.74 16.58
CA ASP A 98 -1.03 -1.06 16.86
C ASP A 98 -1.54 -2.11 15.85
N CYS A 99 -2.40 -3.02 16.31
CA CYS A 99 -3.00 -4.07 15.50
C CYS A 99 -4.49 -3.77 15.30
N VAL A 100 -4.93 -3.64 14.04
CA VAL A 100 -6.31 -3.31 13.66
C VAL A 100 -6.89 -4.35 12.70
N ASP A 101 -8.22 -4.32 12.53
CA ASP A 101 -9.01 -5.20 11.66
C ASP A 101 -9.21 -4.67 10.23
#